data_AF-A0A1X7USM5-F1
#
_entry.id   AF-A0A1X7USM5-F1
#
_cell.length_a   1.000
_cell.length_b   1.000
_cell.length_c   1.000
_cell.angle_alpha   90.00
_cell.angle_beta   90.00
_cell.angle_gamma   90.00
#
_symmetry.space_group_name_H-M   'P 1'
#
loop_
_entity.id
_entity.type
_entity.pdbx_description
1 polymer ?
#
loop_
_entity_poly.entity_id
_entity_poly.type
_entity_poly.pdbx_seq_one_letter_code
_entity_poly.pdbx_strand_id
1 'polypeptide(L)'
;MGYDIIRESIVDEVKEVRYFSVMADEVTCHNVEYLLICLRYVDAHNNIREDFIAFIMMERVRAVDISCAIIATLEGLGLLLNDLRGQGYDGESTMSREKGGVQKLIKEKQLKVLYTHCAGHSINLVIASSCSIPIVGNCIDVIKGITLYIKYSPTREGLLKAIIQSFA
;
A
#
# COMPACT_ATOMS: atom_id res chain seq x y z
N MET A 1 2.39 -12.45 -20.82
CA MET A 1 3.19 -11.93 -21.96
C MET A 1 3.41 -10.43 -21.86
N GLY A 2 2.38 -9.56 -21.96
CA GLY A 2 2.60 -8.11 -21.80
C GLY A 2 3.04 -7.68 -20.39
N TYR A 3 2.44 -8.26 -19.35
CA TYR A 3 2.79 -8.01 -17.96
C TYR A 3 4.26 -8.38 -17.63
N ASP A 4 4.71 -9.54 -18.10
CA ASP A 4 6.06 -10.04 -17.83
C ASP A 4 7.12 -9.13 -18.44
N ILE A 5 6.89 -8.66 -19.68
CA ILE A 5 7.78 -7.71 -20.37
C ILE A 5 7.88 -6.37 -19.61
N ILE A 6 6.75 -5.84 -19.15
CA ILE A 6 6.73 -4.58 -18.38
C ILE A 6 7.46 -4.77 -17.05
N ARG A 7 7.20 -5.88 -16.36
CA ARG A 7 7.84 -6.21 -15.08
C ARG A 7 9.35 -6.37 -15.23
N GLU A 8 9.81 -7.05 -16.27
CA GLU A 8 11.25 -7.18 -16.59
C GLU A 8 11.87 -5.81 -16.85
N SER A 9 11.22 -4.95 -17.65
CA SER A 9 11.70 -3.59 -17.91
C SER A 9 11.85 -2.77 -16.64
N ILE A 10 10.88 -2.82 -15.72
CA ILE A 10 10.94 -2.11 -14.44
C ILE A 10 12.10 -2.66 -13.59
N VAL A 11 12.25 -3.98 -13.54
CA VAL A 11 13.30 -4.62 -12.74
C VAL A 11 14.70 -4.26 -13.27
N ASP A 12 14.87 -4.19 -14.58
CA ASP A 12 16.14 -3.80 -15.19
C ASP A 12 16.46 -2.33 -14.90
N GLU A 13 15.47 -1.43 -14.95
CA GLU A 13 15.64 -0.04 -14.55
C GLU A 13 16.04 0.09 -13.07
N VAL A 14 15.41 -0.70 -12.18
CA VAL A 14 15.76 -0.75 -10.75
C VAL A 14 17.20 -1.24 -10.54
N LYS A 15 17.65 -2.23 -11.33
CA LYS A 15 19.02 -2.74 -11.25
C LYS A 15 20.05 -1.69 -11.68
N GLU A 16 19.75 -0.90 -12.70
CA GLU A 16 20.61 0.21 -13.17
C GLU A 16 20.80 1.28 -12.07
N VAL A 17 19.72 1.70 -11.42
CA VAL A 17 19.75 2.74 -10.37
C VAL A 17 20.20 2.20 -9.01
N ARG A 18 20.33 0.87 -8.90
CA ARG A 18 20.77 0.08 -7.74
C ARG A 18 19.83 0.14 -6.54
N TYR A 19 19.55 1.32 -6.00
CA TYR A 19 18.81 1.46 -4.74
C TYR A 19 17.31 1.61 -4.94
N PHE A 20 16.55 0.90 -4.12
CA PHE A 20 15.10 0.93 -4.16
C PHE A 20 14.47 0.77 -2.77
N SER A 21 13.18 1.04 -2.72
CA SER A 21 12.32 0.80 -1.57
C SER A 21 11.16 -0.11 -1.98
N VAL A 22 10.68 -0.92 -1.05
CA VAL A 22 9.48 -1.73 -1.27
C VAL A 22 8.30 -1.09 -0.56
N MET A 23 7.15 -1.07 -1.22
CA MET A 23 5.87 -0.75 -0.61
C MET A 23 4.99 -1.97 -0.72
N ALA A 24 4.30 -2.33 0.35
CA ALA A 24 3.35 -3.42 0.32
C ALA A 24 2.08 -3.09 1.10
N ASP A 25 0.96 -3.61 0.60
CA ASP A 25 -0.35 -3.41 1.21
C ASP A 25 -1.16 -4.71 1.15
N GLU A 26 -1.98 -4.91 2.18
CA GLU A 26 -2.87 -6.06 2.30
C GLU A 26 -4.26 -5.66 1.81
N VAL A 27 -4.81 -6.45 0.88
CA VAL A 27 -6.13 -6.19 0.31
C VAL A 27 -6.95 -7.47 0.34
N THR A 28 -8.10 -7.39 0.99
CA THR A 28 -9.09 -8.48 0.98
C THR A 28 -10.05 -8.31 -0.19
N CYS A 29 -10.15 -9.32 -1.06
CA CYS A 29 -11.11 -9.34 -2.16
C CYS A 29 -11.77 -10.73 -2.26
N HIS A 30 -13.11 -10.78 -2.24
CA HIS A 30 -13.88 -12.03 -2.31
C HIS A 30 -13.45 -13.12 -1.30
N ASN A 31 -13.21 -12.73 -0.03
CA ASN A 31 -12.69 -13.60 1.04
C ASN A 31 -11.30 -14.19 0.77
N VAL A 32 -10.53 -13.58 -0.12
CA VAL A 32 -9.13 -13.92 -0.36
C VAL A 32 -8.27 -12.72 0.01
N GLU A 33 -7.21 -12.98 0.75
CA GLU A 33 -6.22 -11.97 1.11
C GLU A 33 -5.14 -11.91 0.03
N TYR A 34 -4.83 -10.69 -0.42
CA TYR A 34 -3.78 -10.42 -1.38
C TYR A 34 -2.76 -9.48 -0.78
N LEU A 35 -1.49 -9.76 -1.06
CA LEU A 35 -0.40 -8.83 -0.83
C LEU A 35 -0.04 -8.16 -2.15
N LEU A 36 -0.24 -6.85 -2.20
CA LEU A 36 0.21 -6.01 -3.29
C LEU A 36 1.65 -5.56 -3.00
N ILE A 37 2.53 -5.67 -3.98
CA ILE A 37 3.92 -5.19 -3.89
C ILE A 37 4.17 -4.15 -4.99
N CYS A 38 4.68 -3.00 -4.57
CA CYS A 38 5.19 -1.94 -5.43
C CYS A 38 6.64 -1.63 -5.09
N LEU A 39 7.40 -1.18 -6.09
CA LEU A 39 8.75 -0.66 -5.90
C LEU A 39 8.74 0.85 -6.04
N ARG A 40 9.50 1.51 -5.18
CA ARG A 40 9.76 2.94 -5.26
C ARG A 40 11.25 3.18 -5.42
N TYR A 41 11.64 3.89 -6.48
CA TYR A 41 13.03 4.17 -6.81
C TYR A 41 13.14 5.53 -7.52
N VAL A 42 14.37 5.99 -7.72
CA VAL A 42 14.66 7.22 -8.46
C VAL A 42 15.25 6.79 -9.80
N ASP A 43 14.60 7.18 -10.89
CA ASP A 43 15.05 6.84 -12.24
C ASP A 43 16.34 7.59 -12.64
N ALA A 44 16.88 7.27 -13.82
CA ALA A 44 18.07 7.94 -14.38
C ALA A 44 17.85 9.44 -14.64
N HIS A 45 16.61 9.91 -14.68
CA HIS A 45 16.23 11.31 -14.87
C HIS A 45 15.95 12.03 -13.55
N ASN A 46 16.22 11.40 -12.41
CA ASN A 46 15.95 11.89 -11.06
C ASN A 46 14.46 12.06 -10.72
N ASN A 47 13.56 11.36 -11.41
CA ASN A 47 12.15 11.33 -11.04
C ASN A 47 11.89 10.18 -10.06
N ILE A 48 11.00 10.43 -9.11
CA ILE A 48 10.49 9.38 -8.23
C ILE A 48 9.51 8.53 -9.04
N ARG A 49 9.81 7.23 -9.13
CA ARG A 49 8.98 6.22 -9.75
C ARG A 49 8.36 5.33 -8.67
N GLU A 50 7.10 4.98 -8.88
CA GLU A 50 6.37 4.01 -8.06
C GLU A 50 5.68 3.03 -9.01
N ASP A 51 6.18 1.81 -9.08
CA ASP A 51 5.74 0.82 -10.05
C ASP A 51 5.24 -0.45 -9.36
N PHE A 52 4.06 -0.91 -9.80
CA PHE A 52 3.46 -2.15 -9.33
C PHE A 52 4.19 -3.37 -9.89
N ILE A 53 4.43 -4.37 -9.03
CA ILE A 53 5.24 -5.55 -9.38
C ILE A 53 4.49 -6.86 -9.27
N ALA A 54 3.63 -7.04 -8.26
CA ALA A 54 2.97 -8.32 -8.04
C ALA A 54 1.75 -8.21 -7.13
N PHE A 55 0.75 -9.06 -7.44
CA PHE A 55 -0.27 -9.49 -6.50
C PHE A 55 0.04 -10.92 -6.08
N ILE A 56 0.12 -11.14 -4.78
CA ILE A 56 0.41 -12.45 -4.21
C ILE A 56 -0.80 -12.86 -3.40
N MET A 57 -1.43 -13.96 -3.81
CA MET A 57 -2.49 -14.58 -3.02
C MET A 57 -1.87 -15.14 -1.72
N MET A 58 -2.44 -14.76 -0.59
CA MET A 58 -1.98 -15.21 0.72
C MET A 58 -3.05 -16.06 1.39
N GLU A 59 -2.67 -17.26 1.82
CA GLU A 59 -3.53 -18.10 2.67
C GLU A 59 -3.56 -17.61 4.12
N ARG A 60 -2.49 -16.91 4.55
CA ARG A 60 -2.30 -16.45 5.92
C ARG A 60 -1.61 -15.09 5.93
N VAL A 61 -2.13 -14.21 6.77
CA VAL A 61 -1.66 -12.83 6.90
C VAL A 61 -0.91 -12.68 8.23
N ARG A 62 0.19 -13.42 8.37
CA ARG A 62 1.10 -13.26 9.51
C ARG A 62 2.35 -12.55 9.04
N ALA A 63 2.97 -11.76 9.92
CA ALA A 63 4.15 -10.98 9.60
C ALA A 63 5.29 -11.82 8.98
N VAL A 64 5.46 -13.05 9.46
CA VAL A 64 6.44 -13.99 8.89
C VAL A 64 6.08 -14.35 7.46
N ASP A 65 4.83 -14.71 7.18
CA ASP A 65 4.39 -15.12 5.85
C ASP A 65 4.52 -13.96 4.85
N ILE A 66 4.13 -12.74 5.27
CA ILE A 66 4.23 -11.52 4.45
C ILE A 66 5.70 -11.18 4.17
N SER A 67 6.55 -11.15 5.20
CA SER A 67 7.97 -10.83 5.04
C SER A 67 8.68 -11.84 4.12
N CYS A 68 8.36 -13.14 4.25
CA CYS A 68 8.85 -14.18 3.36
C CYS A 68 8.36 -13.96 1.92
N ALA A 69 7.09 -13.64 1.72
CA ALA A 69 6.53 -13.37 0.38
C ALA A 69 7.20 -12.16 -0.28
N ILE A 70 7.44 -11.08 0.46
CA ILE A 70 8.16 -9.89 -0.04
C ILE A 70 9.58 -10.28 -0.45
N ILE A 71 10.33 -10.92 0.44
CA ILE A 71 11.73 -11.30 0.18
C ILE A 71 11.82 -12.25 -1.02
N ALA A 72 10.99 -13.30 -1.05
CA ALA A 72 10.98 -14.26 -2.15
C ALA A 72 10.62 -13.61 -3.49
N THR A 73 9.75 -12.60 -3.48
CA THR A 73 9.40 -11.85 -4.69
C THR A 73 10.56 -11.00 -5.19
N LEU A 74 11.27 -10.30 -4.28
CA LEU A 74 12.44 -9.51 -4.64
C LEU A 74 13.58 -10.40 -5.16
N GLU A 75 13.88 -11.49 -4.47
CA GLU A 75 14.90 -12.46 -4.87
C GLU A 75 14.55 -13.14 -6.19
N GLY A 76 13.28 -13.50 -6.40
CA GLY A 76 12.79 -14.07 -7.66
C GLY A 76 12.90 -13.13 -8.86
N LEU A 77 12.97 -11.81 -8.62
CA LEU A 77 13.24 -10.80 -9.65
C LEU A 77 14.73 -10.52 -9.85
N GLY A 78 15.59 -11.17 -9.05
CA GLY A 78 17.04 -10.90 -9.03
C GLY A 78 17.38 -9.54 -8.42
N LEU A 79 16.50 -8.97 -7.58
CA LEU A 79 16.78 -7.75 -6.83
C LEU A 79 17.49 -8.10 -5.53
N LEU A 80 18.63 -7.46 -5.29
CA LEU A 80 19.45 -7.73 -4.11
C LEU A 80 18.87 -7.01 -2.89
N LEU A 81 18.61 -7.75 -1.81
CA LEU A 81 18.25 -7.17 -0.50
C LEU A 81 19.32 -6.20 0.02
N ASN A 82 20.56 -6.31 -0.45
CA ASN A 82 21.65 -5.40 -0.10
C ASN A 82 21.42 -3.96 -0.55
N ASP A 83 20.62 -3.78 -1.60
CA ASP A 83 20.31 -2.47 -2.17
C ASP A 83 18.93 -1.95 -1.76
N LEU A 84 18.18 -2.72 -0.96
CA LEU A 84 16.96 -2.25 -0.31
C LEU A 84 17.30 -1.15 0.72
N ARG A 85 16.65 0.01 0.58
CA ARG A 85 16.85 1.18 1.45
C ARG A 85 15.59 1.65 2.16
N GLY A 86 14.41 1.35 1.64
CA GLY A 86 13.15 1.69 2.26
C GLY A 86 12.14 0.55 2.26
N GLN A 87 11.25 0.59 3.25
CA GLN A 87 10.09 -0.26 3.33
C GLN A 87 8.89 0.58 3.80
N GLY A 88 7.79 0.54 3.05
CA GLY A 88 6.57 1.31 3.33
C GLY A 88 5.37 0.39 3.46
N TYR A 89 4.77 0.35 4.65
CA TYR A 89 3.57 -0.47 4.93
C TYR A 89 2.54 0.35 5.70
N ASP A 90 1.35 -0.21 5.83
CA ASP A 90 0.34 0.34 6.72
C ASP A 90 0.74 0.26 8.21
N GLY A 91 -0.11 0.85 9.05
CA GLY A 91 0.10 0.91 10.49
C GLY A 91 -0.34 -0.30 11.26
N GLU A 92 -0.87 -1.33 10.59
CA GLU A 92 -1.39 -2.51 11.27
C GLU A 92 -0.26 -3.19 12.05
N SER A 93 -0.60 -3.77 13.19
CA SER A 93 0.36 -4.35 14.12
C SER A 93 1.21 -5.46 13.49
N THR A 94 0.70 -6.18 12.50
CA THR A 94 1.43 -7.19 11.73
C THR A 94 2.53 -6.56 10.89
N MET A 95 2.29 -5.36 10.35
CA MET A 95 3.20 -4.64 9.48
C MET A 95 4.22 -3.79 10.25
N SER A 96 3.74 -3.01 11.23
CA SER A 96 4.49 -1.91 11.87
C SER A 96 5.18 -2.28 13.19
N ARG A 97 4.88 -3.44 13.79
CA ARG A 97 5.35 -3.75 15.15
C ARG A 97 6.86 -3.95 15.22
N GLU A 98 7.49 -3.28 16.19
CA GLU A 98 8.94 -3.36 16.49
C GLU A 98 9.44 -4.75 16.95
N LYS A 99 8.52 -5.64 17.30
CA LYS A 99 8.78 -7.04 17.69
C LYS A 99 7.88 -7.96 16.89
N GLY A 100 8.49 -8.68 15.94
CA GLY A 100 7.81 -9.70 15.15
C GLY A 100 6.89 -9.15 14.05
N GLY A 101 6.87 -7.84 13.78
CA GLY A 101 6.20 -7.27 12.62
C GLY A 101 7.07 -7.35 11.36
N VAL A 102 6.45 -7.18 10.19
CA VAL A 102 7.10 -7.25 8.86
C VAL A 102 8.29 -6.29 8.78
N GLN A 103 8.11 -5.06 9.25
CA GLN A 103 9.17 -4.06 9.33
C GLN A 103 10.43 -4.61 9.99
N LYS A 104 10.27 -5.28 11.13
CA LYS A 104 11.41 -5.79 11.90
C LYS A 104 12.09 -6.94 11.17
N LEU A 105 11.30 -7.90 10.70
CA LEU A 105 11.81 -9.11 10.03
C LEU A 105 12.64 -8.75 8.79
N ILE A 106 12.22 -7.76 8.02
CA ILE A 106 12.99 -7.26 6.87
C ILE A 106 14.22 -6.48 7.33
N LYS A 107 14.11 -5.68 8.40
CA LYS A 107 15.26 -4.96 8.98
C LYS A 107 16.34 -5.90 9.53
N GLU A 108 15.96 -7.07 10.04
CA GLU A 108 16.91 -8.12 10.47
C GLU A 108 17.70 -8.71 9.30
N LYS A 109 17.13 -8.72 8.08
CA LYS A 109 17.81 -9.15 6.86
C LYS A 109 18.64 -8.04 6.21
N GLN A 110 18.18 -6.80 6.31
CA GLN A 110 18.87 -5.61 5.81
C GLN A 110 18.82 -4.48 6.85
N LEU A 111 19.92 -4.27 7.57
CA LEU A 111 19.99 -3.28 8.65
C LEU A 111 19.84 -1.82 8.18
N LYS A 112 20.15 -1.53 6.90
CA LYS A 112 20.08 -0.18 6.32
C LYS A 112 18.69 0.21 5.83
N VAL A 113 17.69 -0.67 5.94
CA VAL A 113 16.33 -0.36 5.48
C VAL A 113 15.62 0.55 6.48
N LEU A 114 14.98 1.59 5.97
CA LEU A 114 14.16 2.52 6.76
C LEU A 114 12.68 2.20 6.58
N TYR A 115 11.95 2.17 7.68
CA TYR A 115 10.50 2.02 7.65
C TYR A 115 9.81 3.37 7.55
N THR A 116 8.81 3.43 6.67
CA THR A 116 7.89 4.56 6.55
C THR A 116 6.47 4.07 6.79
N HIS A 117 5.82 4.66 7.78
CA HIS A 117 4.41 4.40 8.08
C HIS A 117 3.52 5.06 7.03
N CYS A 118 2.50 4.36 6.55
CA CYS A 118 1.56 4.88 5.56
C CYS A 118 0.90 6.19 6.03
N ALA A 119 1.11 7.27 5.27
CA ALA A 119 0.54 8.58 5.59
C ALA A 119 -1.01 8.56 5.57
N GLY A 120 -1.62 7.83 4.64
CA GLY A 120 -3.08 7.67 4.57
C GLY A 120 -3.62 7.00 5.83
N HIS A 121 -2.96 5.94 6.30
CA HIS A 121 -3.31 5.28 7.54
C HIS A 121 -3.12 6.22 8.75
N SER A 122 -1.99 6.94 8.84
CA SER A 122 -1.75 7.95 9.89
C SER A 122 -2.88 8.98 9.97
N ILE A 123 -3.28 9.54 8.83
CA ILE A 123 -4.34 10.55 8.76
C ILE A 123 -5.67 9.95 9.22
N ASN A 124 -5.99 8.73 8.77
CA ASN A 124 -7.21 8.04 9.20
C ASN A 124 -7.26 7.83 10.72
N LEU A 125 -6.13 7.45 11.35
CA LEU A 125 -6.04 7.31 12.80
C LEU A 125 -6.25 8.65 13.53
N VAL A 126 -5.68 9.75 13.00
CA VAL A 126 -5.88 11.10 13.56
C VAL A 126 -7.35 11.51 13.47
N ILE A 127 -8.01 11.27 12.33
CA ILE A 127 -9.43 11.57 12.14
C ILE A 127 -10.27 10.74 13.11
N ALA A 128 -10.02 9.43 13.19
CA ALA A 128 -10.74 8.52 14.08
C ALA A 128 -10.60 8.93 15.56
N SER A 129 -9.39 9.33 15.98
CA SER A 129 -9.16 9.85 17.33
C SER A 129 -9.90 11.17 17.57
N SER A 130 -9.92 12.06 16.56
CA SER A 130 -10.60 13.37 16.63
C SER A 130 -12.12 13.23 16.76
N CYS A 131 -12.72 12.13 16.29
CA CYS A 131 -14.15 11.85 16.46
C CYS A 131 -14.57 11.69 17.94
N SER A 132 -13.63 11.54 18.87
CA SER A 132 -13.92 11.64 20.31
C SER A 132 -14.44 13.02 20.73
N ILE A 133 -14.15 14.06 19.93
CA ILE A 133 -14.70 15.40 20.09
C ILE A 133 -16.12 15.40 19.48
N PRO A 134 -17.18 15.67 20.25
CA PRO A 134 -18.56 15.51 19.78
C PRO A 134 -18.90 16.27 18.49
N ILE A 135 -18.39 17.49 18.33
CA ILE A 135 -18.65 18.28 17.11
C ILE A 135 -18.04 17.64 15.85
N VAL A 136 -16.86 17.03 15.99
CA VAL A 136 -16.17 16.34 14.90
C VAL A 136 -16.89 15.03 14.60
N GLY A 137 -17.21 14.24 15.63
CA GLY A 137 -17.97 12.99 15.48
C GLY A 137 -19.31 13.22 14.77
N ASN A 138 -20.10 14.18 15.23
CA ASN A 138 -21.39 14.53 14.62
C ASN A 138 -21.24 14.95 13.15
N CYS A 139 -20.22 15.75 12.83
CA CYS A 139 -19.95 16.17 11.45
C CYS A 139 -19.66 14.94 10.55
N ILE A 140 -18.78 14.05 11.01
CA ILE A 140 -18.43 12.82 10.30
C ILE A 140 -19.66 11.91 10.13
N ASP A 141 -20.51 11.80 11.14
CA ASP A 141 -21.73 10.97 11.06
C ASP A 141 -22.78 11.54 10.11
N VAL A 142 -22.94 12.86 10.04
CA VAL A 142 -23.79 13.51 9.03
C VAL A 142 -23.27 13.24 7.62
N ILE A 143 -21.96 13.40 7.39
CA ILE A 143 -21.33 13.11 6.10
C ILE A 143 -21.54 11.65 5.70
N LYS A 144 -21.34 10.71 6.64
CA LYS A 144 -21.60 9.28 6.43
C LYS A 144 -23.07 9.04 6.09
N GLY A 145 -24.00 9.66 6.82
CA GLY A 145 -25.43 9.56 6.58
C GLY A 145 -25.84 10.00 5.16
N ILE A 146 -25.34 11.16 4.72
CA ILE A 146 -25.56 11.66 3.35
C ILE A 146 -24.96 10.70 2.31
N THR A 147 -23.74 10.23 2.55
CA THR A 147 -23.05 9.30 1.64
C THR A 147 -23.83 8.00 1.48
N LEU A 148 -24.28 7.41 2.59
CA LEU A 148 -25.10 6.20 2.59
C LEU A 148 -26.45 6.45 1.91
N TYR A 149 -27.11 7.56 2.22
CA TYR A 149 -28.36 7.95 1.57
C TYR A 149 -28.21 7.95 0.05
N ILE A 150 -27.16 8.58 -0.48
CA ILE A 150 -26.91 8.60 -1.93
C ILE A 150 -26.60 7.20 -2.46
N LYS A 151 -25.65 6.48 -1.85
CA LYS A 151 -25.18 5.16 -2.33
C LYS A 151 -26.23 4.05 -2.27
N TYR A 152 -27.18 4.10 -1.33
CA TYR A 152 -28.23 3.08 -1.23
C TYR A 152 -29.34 3.22 -2.30
N SER A 153 -29.26 4.21 -3.20
CA SER A 153 -30.21 4.36 -4.31
C SER A 153 -29.47 4.59 -5.63
N PRO A 154 -29.54 3.64 -6.58
CA PRO A 154 -28.97 3.80 -7.92
C PRO A 154 -29.49 5.07 -8.62
N THR A 155 -30.75 5.45 -8.38
CA THR A 155 -31.36 6.67 -8.93
C THR A 155 -30.68 7.92 -8.37
N ARG A 156 -30.44 7.99 -7.06
CA ARG A 156 -29.78 9.15 -6.43
C ARG A 156 -28.31 9.23 -6.83
N GLU A 157 -27.63 8.09 -6.90
CA GLU A 157 -26.26 8.05 -7.37
C GLU A 157 -26.15 8.50 -8.84
N GLY A 158 -27.06 8.04 -9.71
CA GLY A 158 -27.13 8.47 -11.11
C GLY A 158 -27.39 9.96 -11.26
N LEU A 159 -28.32 10.51 -10.47
CA LEU A 159 -28.60 11.95 -10.46
C LEU A 159 -27.38 12.77 -10.04
N LEU A 160 -26.68 12.36 -8.97
CA LEU A 160 -25.47 13.05 -8.53
C LEU A 160 -24.39 13.05 -9.63
N LYS A 161 -24.17 11.91 -10.30
CA LYS A 161 -23.22 11.80 -11.42
C LYS A 161 -23.59 12.75 -12.57
N ALA A 162 -24.86 12.83 -12.93
CA ALA A 162 -25.34 13.74 -13.98
C ALA A 162 -25.13 15.22 -13.61
N ILE A 163 -25.39 15.59 -12.35
CA ILE A 163 -25.14 16.95 -11.85
C ILE A 163 -23.64 17.28 -11.92
N ILE A 164 -22.77 16.38 -11.44
CA ILE A 164 -21.31 16.61 -11.48
C ILE A 164 -20.84 16.82 -12.92
N GLN A 165 -21.34 16.04 -13.87
CA GLN A 165 -21.00 16.17 -15.29
C GLN A 165 -21.49 17.48 -15.91
N SER A 166 -22.52 18.13 -15.36
CA SER A 166 -23.00 19.43 -15.84
C SER A 166 -22.10 20.60 -15.42
N PHE A 167 -21.18 20.39 -14.49
CA PHE A 167 -20.20 21.38 -14.02
C PHE A 167 -18.78 21.16 -14.55
N ALA A 168 -18.55 20.08 -15.31
CA ALA A 168 -17.29 19.78 -15.99
C ALA A 168 -17.33 20.25 -17.44
#